data_AF-A0A973KQJ1-F1
#
_entry.id   AF-A0A973KQJ1-F1
#
_cell.length_a   1.000
_cell.length_b   1.000
_cell.length_c   1.000
_cell.angle_alpha   90.00
_cell.angle_beta   90.00
_cell.angle_gamma   90.00
#
_symmetry.space_group_name_H-M   'P 1'
#
loop_
_entity.id
_entity.type
_entity.pdbx_description
1 polymer ?
#
loop_
_entity_poly.entity_id
_entity_poly.type
_entity_poly.pdbx_seq_one_letter_code
_entity_poly.pdbx_strand_id
1 'polypeptide(L)'
;MGGFSAAPASAADGKTCVSNLHPTLDVWTGKGCFIGNGDDIQATDLYGDGQRTVVDWYTDYGREGECDNALGTGWTVTCDYDMTETGRIKFRVCARSSGINRDCTGWISIRTGEAA
;
A
#
# COMPACT_ATOMS: atom_id res chain seq x y z
N MET A 1 -6.38 -6.53 -46.94
CA MET A 1 -5.72 -7.06 -45.73
C MET A 1 -5.55 -5.88 -44.79
N GLY A 2 -6.51 -5.70 -43.86
CA GLY A 2 -6.51 -4.56 -42.94
C GLY A 2 -5.73 -4.93 -41.68
N GLY A 3 -4.67 -4.17 -41.41
CA GLY A 3 -3.92 -4.30 -40.16
C GLY A 3 -4.78 -3.78 -39.01
N PHE A 4 -5.12 -4.65 -38.07
CA PHE A 4 -5.64 -4.23 -36.78
C PHE A 4 -4.50 -3.49 -36.07
N SER A 5 -4.60 -2.16 -35.98
CA SER A 5 -3.84 -1.41 -34.98
C SER A 5 -4.28 -1.90 -33.62
N ALA A 6 -3.44 -2.68 -32.96
CA ALA A 6 -3.56 -2.87 -31.53
C ALA A 6 -3.30 -1.50 -30.89
N ALA A 7 -4.32 -0.91 -30.27
CA ALA A 7 -4.10 0.16 -29.31
C ALA A 7 -3.08 -0.36 -28.28
N PRO A 8 -2.10 0.44 -27.82
CA PRO A 8 -1.34 0.05 -26.65
C PRO A 8 -2.34 -0.19 -25.52
N ALA A 9 -2.24 -1.37 -24.90
CA ALA A 9 -2.95 -1.64 -23.66
C ALA A 9 -2.64 -0.49 -22.71
N SER A 10 -3.67 0.17 -22.15
CA SER A 10 -3.48 1.09 -21.04
C SER A 10 -2.70 0.33 -19.96
N ALA A 11 -1.49 0.81 -19.67
CA ALA A 11 -0.67 0.32 -18.57
C ALA A 11 -1.56 0.22 -17.32
N ALA A 12 -1.58 -0.94 -16.66
CA ALA A 12 -2.27 -1.06 -15.39
C ALA A 12 -1.63 -0.03 -14.44
N ASP A 13 -2.45 0.82 -13.81
CA ASP A 13 -2.00 1.75 -12.77
C ASP A 13 -1.12 0.95 -11.81
N GLY A 14 0.20 1.18 -11.79
CA GLY A 14 1.20 0.29 -11.20
C GLY A 14 0.95 0.03 -9.71
N LYS A 15 0.05 -0.92 -9.40
CA LYS A 15 -0.49 -1.15 -8.06
C LYS A 15 0.18 -2.36 -7.44
N THR A 16 0.95 -2.11 -6.39
CA THR A 16 1.60 -3.18 -5.61
C THR A 16 0.92 -3.27 -4.26
N CYS A 17 0.38 -4.44 -3.92
CA CYS A 17 -0.32 -4.69 -2.67
C CYS A 17 0.37 -5.74 -1.81
N VAL A 18 0.22 -5.59 -0.51
CA VAL A 18 0.74 -6.49 0.51
C VAL A 18 -0.35 -6.70 1.55
N SER A 19 -0.55 -7.94 1.95
CA SER A 19 -1.46 -8.28 3.04
C SER A 19 -0.65 -8.70 4.27
N ASN A 20 -1.13 -8.29 5.43
CA ASN A 20 -0.58 -8.65 6.72
C ASN A 20 -1.30 -9.88 7.27
N LEU A 21 -0.58 -10.99 7.42
CA LEU A 21 -1.09 -12.22 8.02
C LEU A 21 -0.77 -12.19 9.51
N HIS A 22 -1.76 -12.41 10.36
CA HIS A 22 -1.53 -12.54 11.79
C HIS A 22 -0.58 -13.72 12.07
N PRO A 23 0.49 -13.53 12.87
CA PRO A 23 1.57 -14.52 13.00
C PRO A 23 1.12 -15.88 13.58
N THR A 24 0.00 -15.93 14.30
CA THR A 24 -0.46 -17.13 15.01
C THR A 24 -1.91 -17.53 14.74
N LEU A 25 -2.70 -16.69 14.08
CA LEU A 25 -4.15 -16.89 13.95
C LEU A 25 -4.57 -17.28 12.53
N ASP A 26 -3.65 -17.25 11.57
CA ASP A 26 -3.92 -17.54 10.15
C ASP A 26 -5.08 -16.71 9.56
N VAL A 27 -5.18 -15.45 10.00
CA VAL A 27 -6.17 -14.46 9.53
C VAL A 27 -5.45 -13.23 8.97
N TRP A 28 -6.01 -12.65 7.91
CA TRP A 28 -5.51 -11.41 7.34
C TRP A 28 -6.02 -10.22 8.15
N THR A 29 -5.11 -9.47 8.76
CA THR A 29 -5.47 -8.32 9.63
C THR A 29 -5.59 -7.03 8.84
N GLY A 30 -4.77 -6.88 7.80
CA GLY A 30 -4.73 -5.66 7.01
C GLY A 30 -4.19 -5.87 5.62
N LYS A 31 -4.45 -4.90 4.75
CA LYS A 31 -3.87 -4.83 3.40
C LYS A 31 -3.44 -3.40 3.11
N GLY A 32 -2.23 -3.25 2.61
CA GLY A 32 -1.69 -1.99 2.14
C GLY A 32 -1.37 -2.07 0.66
N CYS A 33 -1.61 -0.99 -0.09
CA CYS A 33 -1.22 -0.93 -1.50
C CYS A 33 -0.57 0.41 -1.81
N PHE A 34 0.47 0.41 -2.63
CA PHE A 34 0.95 1.59 -3.33
C PHE A 34 0.37 1.59 -4.74
N ILE A 35 -0.12 2.74 -5.20
CA ILE A 35 -0.63 2.96 -6.55
C ILE A 35 0.30 3.95 -7.23
N GLY A 36 1.10 3.47 -8.18
CA GLY A 36 2.13 4.29 -8.82
C GLY A 36 1.60 5.42 -9.70
N ASN A 37 0.36 5.34 -10.17
CA ASN A 37 -0.30 6.46 -10.85
C ASN A 37 -1.04 7.27 -9.78
N GLY A 38 -0.51 8.45 -9.43
CA GLY A 38 -1.05 9.32 -8.36
C GLY A 38 -0.37 9.19 -7.00
N ASP A 39 0.66 8.33 -6.88
CA ASP A 39 1.49 8.20 -5.66
C ASP A 39 0.71 7.95 -4.36
N ASP A 40 -0.42 7.25 -4.51
CA ASP A 40 -1.34 6.97 -3.43
C ASP A 40 -0.93 5.74 -2.62
N ILE A 41 -1.20 5.81 -1.32
CA ILE A 41 -1.13 4.66 -0.43
C ILE A 41 -2.54 4.32 0.08
N GLN A 42 -2.95 3.07 -0.11
CA GLN A 42 -4.18 2.55 0.45
C GLN A 42 -3.90 1.74 1.71
N ALA A 43 -4.72 1.93 2.74
CA ALA A 43 -4.76 1.07 3.92
C ALA A 43 -6.18 0.51 4.09
N THR A 44 -6.31 -0.81 4.08
CA THR A 44 -7.57 -1.53 4.27
C THR A 44 -7.46 -2.38 5.53
N ASP A 45 -8.40 -2.18 6.45
CA ASP A 45 -8.51 -3.04 7.63
C ASP A 45 -9.41 -4.23 7.33
N LEU A 46 -8.89 -5.44 7.52
CA LEU A 46 -9.53 -6.68 7.13
C LEU A 46 -10.07 -7.48 8.31
N TYR A 47 -9.76 -7.09 9.55
CA TYR A 47 -10.09 -7.89 10.72
C TYR A 47 -10.52 -7.05 11.92
N GLY A 48 -11.71 -7.34 12.44
CA GLY A 48 -12.33 -6.62 13.55
C GLY A 48 -11.79 -7.02 14.92
N ASP A 49 -10.49 -6.87 15.15
CA ASP A 49 -9.82 -7.15 16.42
C ASP A 49 -9.62 -5.91 17.30
N GLY A 50 -10.12 -4.75 16.86
CA GLY A 50 -9.94 -3.46 17.52
C GLY A 50 -8.57 -2.84 17.28
N GLN A 51 -7.72 -3.47 16.46
CA GLN A 51 -6.54 -2.86 15.88
C GLN A 51 -6.95 -2.09 14.62
N ARG A 52 -6.01 -1.28 14.12
CA ARG A 52 -6.19 -0.53 12.87
C ARG A 52 -5.11 -0.93 11.89
N THR A 53 -5.46 -1.05 10.63
CA THR A 53 -4.43 -1.21 9.59
C THR A 53 -3.73 0.10 9.29
N VAL A 54 -2.40 0.02 9.27
CA VAL A 54 -1.51 1.15 9.06
C VAL A 54 -0.45 0.78 8.04
N VAL A 55 -0.18 1.70 7.11
CA VAL A 55 0.90 1.54 6.12
C VAL A 55 2.00 2.56 6.40
N ASP A 56 3.11 2.08 6.95
CA ASP A 56 4.34 2.84 7.10
C ASP A 56 5.07 2.89 5.77
N TRP A 57 5.62 4.05 5.41
CA TRP A 57 6.41 4.19 4.21
C TRP A 57 7.61 5.12 4.36
N TYR A 58 8.61 4.89 3.53
CA TYR A 58 9.82 5.70 3.42
C TYR A 58 10.30 5.70 1.97
N THR A 59 10.88 6.80 1.52
CA THR A 59 11.45 6.93 0.18
C THR A 59 12.96 7.08 0.22
N ASP A 60 13.68 6.56 -0.78
CA ASP A 60 15.15 6.67 -0.81
C ASP A 60 15.66 8.12 -0.87
N TYR A 61 14.80 9.04 -1.29
CA TYR A 61 15.05 10.49 -1.30
C TYR A 61 14.62 11.21 -0.01
N GLY A 62 14.38 10.47 1.08
CA GLY A 62 14.33 11.01 2.43
C GLY A 62 12.96 11.50 2.92
N ARG A 63 11.86 11.08 2.30
CA ARG A 63 10.50 11.31 2.83
C ARG A 63 10.00 10.07 3.54
N GLU A 64 9.14 10.25 4.53
CA GLU A 64 8.48 9.17 5.26
C GLU A 64 7.11 9.61 5.75
N GLY A 65 6.26 8.64 6.04
CA GLY A 65 4.91 8.89 6.54
C GLY A 65 4.16 7.60 6.83
N GLU A 66 2.88 7.76 7.16
CA GLU A 66 2.02 6.69 7.62
C GLU A 66 0.58 6.91 7.13
N CYS A 67 0.01 5.96 6.39
CA CYS A 67 -1.42 5.96 6.06
C CYS A 67 -2.20 5.10 7.06
N ASP A 68 -2.96 5.74 7.95
CA ASP A 68 -3.73 5.10 9.01
C ASP A 68 -5.21 4.95 8.60
N ASN A 69 -5.71 3.72 8.63
CA ASN A 69 -7.14 3.47 8.49
C ASN A 69 -7.86 3.66 9.84
N ALA A 70 -8.15 4.91 10.19
CA ALA A 70 -8.90 5.27 11.39
C ALA A 70 -10.38 4.83 11.37
N LEU A 71 -10.93 4.50 10.19
CA LEU A 71 -12.32 4.07 10.03
C LEU A 71 -12.54 2.61 10.48
N GLY A 72 -11.46 1.85 10.64
CA GLY A 72 -11.50 0.47 11.09
C GLY A 72 -11.95 -0.53 10.03
N THR A 73 -12.34 -1.71 10.48
CA THR A 73 -12.55 -2.90 9.65
C THR A 73 -13.58 -2.71 8.54
N GLY A 74 -13.25 -3.23 7.36
CA GLY A 74 -14.08 -3.17 6.16
C GLY A 74 -13.94 -1.88 5.35
N TRP A 75 -13.28 -0.87 5.91
CA TRP A 75 -12.97 0.38 5.21
C TRP A 75 -11.61 0.33 4.53
N THR A 76 -11.49 1.08 3.44
CA THR A 76 -10.22 1.41 2.80
C THR A 76 -10.08 2.92 2.81
N VAL A 77 -8.96 3.41 3.32
CA VAL A 77 -8.54 4.79 3.16
C VAL A 77 -7.49 4.88 2.07
N THR A 78 -7.50 5.98 1.33
CA THR A 78 -6.46 6.34 0.38
C THR A 78 -5.81 7.63 0.89
N CYS A 79 -4.49 7.60 1.05
CA CYS A 79 -3.68 8.74 1.43
C CYS A 79 -2.79 9.12 0.25
N ASP A 80 -3.05 10.29 -0.31
CA ASP A 80 -2.19 10.90 -1.33
C ASP A 80 -1.01 11.60 -0.65
N TYR A 81 0.19 11.36 -1.17
CA TYR A 81 1.43 11.95 -0.66
C TYR A 81 2.24 12.69 -1.72
N ASP A 82 1.78 12.75 -2.97
CA ASP A 82 2.48 13.45 -4.07
C ASP A 82 3.99 13.12 -4.09
N MET A 83 4.30 11.83 -4.25
CA MET A 83 5.68 11.33 -4.25
C MET A 83 6.38 11.62 -5.58
N THR A 84 7.71 11.71 -5.59
CA THR A 84 8.44 11.95 -6.85
C THR A 84 8.54 10.66 -7.67
N GLU A 85 8.29 10.70 -8.97
CA GLU A 85 8.34 9.56 -9.91
C GLU A 85 9.75 9.06 -10.29
N THR A 86 10.81 9.51 -9.61
CA THR A 86 12.20 9.17 -9.97
C THR A 86 12.95 8.38 -8.90
N GLY A 87 12.22 7.82 -7.92
CA GLY A 87 12.79 7.19 -6.74
C GLY A 87 12.24 5.79 -6.46
N ARG A 88 12.37 5.38 -5.21
CA ARG A 88 11.84 4.16 -4.64
C ARG A 88 11.10 4.48 -3.35
N ILE A 89 9.96 3.84 -3.19
CA ILE A 89 9.26 3.76 -1.92
C ILE A 89 9.51 2.36 -1.35
N LYS A 90 9.75 2.30 -0.05
CA LYS A 90 9.59 1.09 0.74
C LYS A 90 8.38 1.28 1.66
N PHE A 91 7.52 0.29 1.72
CA PHE A 91 6.37 0.31 2.63
C PHE A 91 6.17 -1.05 3.30
N ARG A 92 5.43 -1.03 4.40
CA ARG A 92 5.00 -2.24 5.13
C ARG A 92 3.62 -2.02 5.71
N VAL A 93 2.92 -3.10 6.02
CA VAL A 93 1.58 -3.07 6.59
C VAL A 93 1.66 -3.57 8.02
N CYS A 94 1.11 -2.82 8.96
CA CYS A 94 1.09 -3.13 10.38
C CYS A 94 -0.33 -3.16 10.92
N ALA A 95 -0.55 -3.96 11.96
CA ALA A 95 -1.73 -3.83 12.81
C ALA A 95 -1.36 -2.91 13.99
N ARG A 96 -2.05 -1.78 14.13
CA ARG A 96 -1.75 -0.80 15.17
C ARG A 96 -2.69 -0.97 16.35
N SER A 97 -2.11 -1.09 17.54
CA SER A 97 -2.85 -1.14 18.80
C SER A 97 -2.26 -0.15 19.79
N SER A 98 -3.11 0.66 20.42
CA SER A 98 -2.72 1.65 21.44
C SER A 98 -1.61 2.61 20.97
N GLY A 99 -1.65 3.02 19.69
CA GLY A 99 -0.65 3.92 19.10
C GLY A 99 0.66 3.24 18.67
N ILE A 100 0.81 1.94 18.87
CA ILE A 100 2.03 1.19 18.55
C ILE A 100 1.77 0.24 17.38
N ASN A 101 2.62 0.32 16.35
CA ASN A 101 2.58 -0.61 15.22
C ASN A 101 3.06 -1.99 15.70
N ARG A 102 2.16 -2.97 15.64
CA ARG A 102 2.37 -4.39 15.94
C ARG A 102 2.24 -5.19 14.65
N ASP A 103 2.72 -6.44 14.70
CA ASP A 103 2.56 -7.44 13.64
C ASP A 103 2.71 -6.84 12.26
N CYS A 104 3.92 -6.38 11.95
CA CYS A 104 4.19 -5.74 10.68
C CYS A 104 4.69 -6.76 9.66
N THR A 105 4.30 -6.58 8.41
CA THR A 105 4.98 -7.24 7.30
C THR A 105 6.45 -6.79 7.21
N GLY A 106 7.24 -7.55 6.46
CA GLY A 106 8.53 -7.05 5.98
C GLY A 106 8.36 -5.79 5.12
N TRP A 107 9.43 -5.01 5.02
CA TRP A 107 9.50 -3.88 4.11
C TRP A 107 9.58 -4.37 2.66
N ILE A 108 8.73 -3.82 1.81
CA ILE A 108 8.71 -4.10 0.38
C ILE A 108 9.11 -2.82 -0.35
N SER A 109 10.09 -2.92 -1.25
CA SER A 109 10.61 -1.78 -2.00
C SER A 109 10.21 -1.88 -3.47
N ILE A 110 9.67 -0.78 -3.99
CA ILE A 110 9.24 -0.62 -5.37
C ILE A 110 9.70 0.75 -5.89
N ARG A 111 9.70 0.95 -7.20
CA ARG A 111 9.99 2.25 -7.82
C ARG A 111 8.75 3.13 -7.84
N THR A 112 8.91 4.38 -7.45
CA THR A 112 7.90 5.43 -7.68
C THR A 112 8.06 5.83 -9.14
N GLY A 113 7.04 5.64 -9.98
CA GLY A 113 7.09 5.90 -11.43
C GLY A 113 7.15 4.69 -12.37
N GLU A 114 7.16 3.45 -11.86
CA GLU A 114 7.02 2.26 -12.71
C GLU A 114 5.51 1.96 -12.90
N ALA A 115 4.89 2.61 -13.89
CA ALA A 115 3.69 2.07 -14.52
C ALA A 115 4.11 0.80 -15.26
N ALA A 116 3.50 -0.33 -14.91
CA ALA A 116 3.80 -1.64 -15.49
C ALA A 116 3.52 -1.69 -17.00
#